data_AF-A0A9X3HAN2-F1
#
_entry.id   AF-A0A9X3HAN2-F1
#
_cell.length_a   1.000
_cell.length_b   1.000
_cell.length_c   1.000
_cell.angle_alpha   90.00
_cell.angle_beta   90.00
_cell.angle_gamma   90.00
#
_symmetry.space_group_name_H-M   'P 1'
#
loop_
_entity.id
_entity.type
_entity.pdbx_description
1 polymer ?
#
loop_
_entity_poly.entity_id
_entity_poly.type
_entity_poly.pdbx_seq_one_letter_code
_entity_poly.pdbx_strand_id
1 'polypeptide(L)'
;MNNYEKSFTKPIIRYGSLTNLLAIPLCFIPAIYLWLVKGAFPGWNNILTGWMYVASMFAIYSVVEPICYFPILGLPGTYMSFLSGNIGNMRVPCAVVAQESLGVEPGTKKAELIATLGIAGSIFTNTIMVTIAAIGGAALMSIFPPVVLTAFKYVSSAIFGAMFAMFASKNLKYGAFALVVVMAMLLSKAIPVYIMIPIAVFSTAIFGVFDYNKKQSK
;
A
#
# COMPACT_ATOMS: atom_id res chain seq x y z
N MET A 1 -28.83 -24.17 7.25
CA MET A 1 -27.42 -23.69 7.23
C MET A 1 -26.87 -23.93 5.82
N ASN A 2 -26.78 -22.87 5.02
CA ASN A 2 -26.73 -22.91 3.55
C ASN A 2 -25.43 -23.52 3.00
N ASN A 3 -25.51 -24.31 1.92
CA ASN A 3 -24.37 -24.91 1.20
C ASN A 3 -23.24 -23.91 0.87
N TYR A 4 -23.58 -22.63 0.67
CA TYR A 4 -22.63 -21.54 0.44
C TYR A 4 -21.64 -21.33 1.60
N GLU A 5 -22.11 -21.35 2.86
CA GLU A 5 -21.23 -21.09 4.02
C GLU A 5 -20.25 -22.24 4.26
N LYS A 6 -20.71 -23.48 4.08
CA LYS A 6 -19.87 -24.67 4.23
C LYS A 6 -18.86 -24.83 3.09
N SER A 7 -19.27 -24.59 1.84
CA SER A 7 -18.43 -24.84 0.66
C SER A 7 -17.57 -23.66 0.23
N PHE A 8 -17.99 -22.43 0.52
CA PHE A 8 -17.32 -21.21 0.03
C PHE A 8 -16.70 -20.44 1.18
N THR A 9 -17.50 -19.99 2.15
CA THR A 9 -17.02 -19.09 3.22
C THR A 9 -15.99 -19.74 4.15
N LYS A 10 -16.27 -20.93 4.71
CA LYS A 10 -15.35 -21.58 5.67
C LYS A 10 -13.97 -21.91 5.07
N PRO A 11 -13.87 -22.51 3.86
CA PRO A 11 -12.58 -22.75 3.22
C PRO A 11 -11.83 -21.46 2.90
N ILE A 12 -12.52 -20.44 2.38
CA ILE A 12 -11.90 -19.15 2.03
C ILE A 12 -11.29 -18.49 3.27
N ILE A 13 -12.01 -18.47 4.39
CA ILE A 13 -11.45 -17.92 5.64
C ILE A 13 -10.24 -18.73 6.06
N ARG A 14 -10.33 -20.07 6.06
CA ARG A 14 -9.23 -20.93 6.51
C ARG A 14 -7.97 -20.74 5.66
N TYR A 15 -8.10 -20.82 4.33
CA TYR A 15 -6.96 -20.70 3.43
C TYR A 15 -6.49 -19.25 3.31
N GLY A 16 -7.39 -18.28 3.18
CA GLY A 16 -7.06 -16.86 3.05
C GLY A 16 -6.40 -16.28 4.30
N SER A 17 -6.87 -16.64 5.50
CA SER A 17 -6.19 -16.25 6.74
C SER A 17 -4.81 -16.91 6.86
N LEU A 18 -4.71 -18.20 6.55
CA LEU A 18 -3.45 -18.93 6.61
C LEU A 18 -2.42 -18.35 5.64
N THR A 19 -2.78 -18.09 4.39
CA THR A 19 -1.86 -17.53 3.39
C THR A 19 -1.41 -16.12 3.76
N ASN A 20 -2.31 -15.27 4.27
CA ASN A 20 -1.92 -13.94 4.76
C ASN A 20 -1.02 -14.02 6.00
N LEU A 21 -1.28 -14.92 6.93
CA LEU A 21 -0.42 -15.13 8.10
C LEU A 21 0.96 -15.64 7.70
N LEU A 22 1.03 -16.55 6.72
CA LEU A 22 2.30 -17.04 6.17
C LEU A 22 3.04 -15.95 5.38
N ALA A 23 2.34 -15.01 4.74
CA ALA A 23 2.98 -13.92 4.01
C ALA A 23 3.80 -12.99 4.93
N ILE A 24 3.40 -12.84 6.20
CA ILE A 24 4.08 -11.99 7.18
C ILE A 24 5.55 -12.41 7.36
N PRO A 25 5.90 -13.66 7.73
CA PRO A 25 7.31 -14.06 7.83
C PRO A 25 8.00 -14.11 6.46
N LEU A 26 7.28 -14.50 5.40
CA LEU A 26 7.87 -14.62 4.06
C LEU A 26 8.35 -13.26 3.51
N CYS A 27 7.71 -12.15 3.88
CA CYS A 27 8.12 -10.82 3.41
C CYS A 27 9.51 -10.40 3.93
N PHE A 28 10.00 -11.01 5.01
CA PHE A 28 11.34 -10.75 5.55
C PHE A 28 12.45 -11.55 4.85
N ILE A 29 12.11 -12.58 4.05
CA ILE A 29 13.10 -13.44 3.39
C ILE A 29 14.10 -12.63 2.54
N PRO A 30 13.68 -11.70 1.66
CA PRO A 30 14.63 -10.91 0.87
C PRO A 30 15.56 -10.04 1.73
N ALA A 31 15.04 -9.46 2.80
CA ALA A 31 15.83 -8.64 3.73
C ALA A 31 16.87 -9.49 4.48
N ILE A 32 16.46 -10.66 4.97
CA ILE A 32 17.35 -11.62 5.64
C ILE A 32 18.43 -12.12 4.67
N TYR A 33 18.06 -12.41 3.42
CA TYR A 33 19.01 -12.79 2.38
C TYR A 33 20.07 -11.71 2.13
N LEU A 34 19.66 -10.44 1.99
CA LEU A 34 20.59 -9.31 1.84
C LEU A 34 21.50 -9.14 3.06
N TRP A 35 20.97 -9.35 4.26
CA TRP A 35 21.76 -9.28 5.48
C TRP A 35 22.80 -10.40 5.57
N LEU A 36 22.39 -11.66 5.41
CA LEU A 36 23.26 -12.82 5.62
C LEU A 36 24.23 -13.08 4.46
N VAL A 37 23.79 -12.89 3.21
CA VAL A 37 24.58 -13.25 2.02
C VAL A 37 25.39 -12.07 1.49
N LYS A 38 24.81 -10.86 1.52
CA LYS A 38 25.46 -9.65 1.00
C LYS A 38 26.12 -8.80 2.09
N GLY A 39 25.96 -9.14 3.37
CA GLY A 39 26.50 -8.36 4.49
C GLY A 39 25.90 -6.95 4.59
N ALA A 40 24.77 -6.69 3.90
CA ALA A 40 24.18 -5.36 3.78
C ALA A 40 23.31 -5.06 5.00
N PHE A 41 23.94 -4.83 6.16
CA PHE A 41 23.25 -4.46 7.39
C PHE A 41 23.24 -2.93 7.57
N PRO A 42 22.09 -2.25 7.41
CA PRO A 42 22.01 -0.80 7.55
C PRO A 42 22.06 -0.32 9.02
N GLY A 43 22.05 -1.21 10.01
CA GLY A 43 21.99 -0.85 11.44
C GLY A 43 20.56 -0.79 11.99
N TRP A 44 20.38 -1.18 13.26
CA TRP A 44 19.06 -1.23 13.91
C TRP A 44 18.33 0.12 13.92
N ASN A 45 19.04 1.22 14.12
CA ASN A 45 18.44 2.57 14.12
C ASN A 45 17.82 2.93 12.76
N ASN A 46 18.47 2.56 11.66
CA ASN A 46 17.99 2.84 10.32
C ASN A 46 16.80 1.96 9.95
N ILE A 47 16.82 0.68 10.36
CA ILE A 47 15.68 -0.24 10.20
C ILE A 47 14.47 0.31 10.95
N LEU A 48 14.65 0.71 12.21
CA LEU A 48 13.56 1.22 13.04
C LEU A 48 13.00 2.54 12.49
N THR A 49 13.86 3.43 11.99
CA THR A 49 13.45 4.69 11.36
C THR A 49 12.64 4.42 10.08
N GLY A 50 13.11 3.50 9.23
CA GLY A 50 12.39 3.08 8.02
C GLY A 50 11.05 2.41 8.33
N TRP A 51 11.00 1.57 9.36
CA TRP A 51 9.77 0.94 9.82
C TRP A 51 8.78 1.98 10.35
N MET A 52 9.23 2.92 11.21
CA MET A 52 8.39 4.00 11.72
C MET A 52 7.83 4.87 10.59
N TYR A 53 8.63 5.13 9.56
CA TYR A 53 8.18 5.86 8.38
C TYR A 53 7.00 5.12 7.71
N VAL A 54 7.17 3.84 7.36
CA VAL A 54 6.10 3.04 6.74
C VAL A 54 4.89 2.91 7.66
N ALA A 55 5.10 2.60 8.94
CA ALA A 55 4.02 2.46 9.92
C ALA A 55 3.22 3.75 10.05
N SER A 56 3.86 4.91 10.15
CA SER A 56 3.17 6.19 10.28
C SER A 56 2.34 6.55 9.04
N MET A 57 2.82 6.21 7.85
CA MET A 57 2.10 6.45 6.60
C MET A 57 0.90 5.54 6.43
N PHE A 58 1.07 4.25 6.75
CA PHE A 58 0.05 3.23 6.48
C PHE A 58 -0.82 2.87 7.70
N ALA A 59 -0.57 3.41 8.89
CA ALA A 59 -1.33 3.08 10.11
C ALA A 59 -2.83 3.43 10.00
N ILE A 60 -3.18 4.57 9.41
CA ILE A 60 -4.59 4.93 9.21
C ILE A 60 -5.17 4.13 8.05
N TYR A 61 -4.40 3.95 6.97
CA TYR A 61 -4.81 3.16 5.81
C TYR A 61 -5.08 1.70 6.18
N SER A 62 -4.31 1.09 7.07
CA SER A 62 -4.52 -0.31 7.47
C SER A 62 -5.88 -0.56 8.13
N VAL A 63 -6.51 0.48 8.69
CA VAL A 63 -7.86 0.42 9.26
C VAL A 63 -8.91 0.85 8.25
N VAL A 64 -8.69 1.96 7.54
CA VAL A 64 -9.66 2.55 6.61
C VAL A 64 -9.81 1.72 5.33
N GLU A 65 -8.71 1.20 4.80
CA GLU A 65 -8.65 0.51 3.52
C GLU A 65 -9.47 -0.79 3.50
N PRO A 66 -9.38 -1.70 4.50
CA PRO A 66 -10.26 -2.86 4.54
C PRO A 66 -11.74 -2.46 4.60
N ILE A 67 -12.10 -1.48 5.43
CA ILE A 67 -13.49 -1.04 5.61
C ILE A 67 -14.06 -0.48 4.30
N CYS A 68 -13.30 0.38 3.61
CA CYS A 68 -13.74 1.03 2.39
C CYS A 68 -13.84 0.07 1.19
N TYR A 69 -12.94 -0.91 1.09
CA TYR A 69 -12.90 -1.79 -0.07
C TYR A 69 -13.67 -3.09 0.10
N PHE A 70 -13.97 -3.51 1.33
CA PHE A 70 -14.73 -4.74 1.59
C PHE A 70 -16.07 -4.81 0.84
N PRO A 71 -16.89 -3.74 0.72
CA PRO A 71 -18.15 -3.80 -0.03
C PRO A 71 -17.98 -4.11 -1.52
N ILE A 72 -16.84 -3.74 -2.10
CA ILE A 72 -16.52 -3.93 -3.51
C ILE A 72 -15.88 -5.32 -3.71
N LEU A 73 -14.90 -5.66 -2.88
CA LEU A 73 -14.07 -6.86 -3.04
C LEU A 73 -14.74 -8.14 -2.52
N GLY A 74 -15.58 -8.02 -1.49
CA GLY A 74 -16.09 -9.17 -0.73
C GLY A 74 -15.00 -9.91 0.05
N LEU A 75 -15.36 -11.03 0.67
CA LEU A 75 -14.46 -11.78 1.56
C LEU A 75 -13.23 -12.39 0.84
N PRO A 76 -13.37 -13.19 -0.24
CA PRO A 76 -12.22 -13.73 -0.98
C PRO A 76 -11.40 -12.65 -1.68
N GLY A 77 -12.06 -11.66 -2.28
CA GLY A 77 -11.38 -10.55 -2.96
C GLY A 77 -10.51 -9.74 -1.99
N THR A 78 -10.96 -9.60 -0.74
CA THR A 78 -10.18 -8.95 0.32
C THR A 78 -8.89 -9.74 0.60
N TYR A 79 -8.97 -11.05 0.89
CA TYR A 79 -7.76 -11.85 1.15
C TYR A 79 -6.75 -11.78 0.00
N MET A 80 -7.23 -11.94 -1.25
CA MET A 80 -6.36 -11.90 -2.43
C MET A 80 -5.75 -10.51 -2.68
N SER A 81 -6.53 -9.45 -2.48
CA SER A 81 -6.07 -8.08 -2.70
C SER A 81 -5.03 -7.65 -1.67
N PHE A 82 -5.22 -8.02 -0.40
CA PHE A 82 -4.23 -7.76 0.66
C PHE A 82 -2.94 -8.54 0.46
N LEU A 83 -3.02 -9.78 -0.04
CA LEU A 83 -1.82 -10.58 -0.33
C LEU A 83 -1.04 -10.06 -1.54
N SER A 84 -1.75 -9.67 -2.60
CA SER A 84 -1.13 -9.26 -3.87
C SER A 84 -0.78 -7.77 -3.97
N GLY A 85 -1.32 -6.95 -3.07
CA GLY A 85 -1.13 -5.51 -3.04
C GLY A 85 -1.76 -4.76 -4.23
N ASN A 86 -1.41 -3.48 -4.32
CA ASN A 86 -1.91 -2.53 -5.32
C ASN A 86 -3.46 -2.45 -5.39
N ILE A 87 -4.08 -2.45 -4.21
CA ILE A 87 -5.54 -2.61 -4.06
C ILE A 87 -6.27 -1.44 -4.74
N GLY A 88 -6.00 -0.22 -4.30
CA GLY A 88 -6.71 0.98 -4.77
C GLY A 88 -6.47 1.35 -6.24
N ASN A 89 -5.27 1.13 -6.79
CA ASN A 89 -4.99 1.58 -8.16
C ASN A 89 -5.32 0.53 -9.22
N MET A 90 -5.40 -0.76 -8.86
CA MET A 90 -5.59 -1.83 -9.84
C MET A 90 -6.66 -2.83 -9.43
N ARG A 91 -6.68 -3.32 -8.18
CA ARG A 91 -7.62 -4.41 -7.82
C ARG A 91 -9.06 -3.92 -7.71
N VAL A 92 -9.28 -2.78 -7.05
CA VAL A 92 -10.58 -2.13 -6.92
C VAL A 92 -11.16 -1.78 -8.30
N PRO A 93 -10.47 -1.02 -9.19
CA PRO A 93 -11.03 -0.71 -10.50
C PRO A 93 -11.25 -1.97 -11.35
N CYS A 94 -10.38 -2.99 -11.31
CA CYS A 94 -10.64 -4.26 -12.00
C CYS A 94 -11.90 -4.97 -11.47
N ALA A 95 -12.12 -4.97 -10.15
CA ALA A 95 -13.31 -5.56 -9.54
C ALA A 95 -14.59 -4.79 -9.95
N VAL A 96 -14.55 -3.47 -9.91
CA VAL A 96 -15.67 -2.60 -10.31
C VAL A 96 -16.01 -2.81 -11.79
N VAL A 97 -15.02 -2.77 -12.69
CA VAL A 97 -15.24 -2.98 -14.13
C VAL A 97 -15.81 -4.38 -14.40
N ALA A 98 -15.34 -5.41 -13.69
CA ALA A 98 -15.89 -6.76 -13.82
C ALA A 98 -17.36 -6.84 -13.36
N GLN A 99 -17.70 -6.16 -12.27
CA GLN A 99 -19.07 -6.09 -11.76
C GLN A 99 -20.00 -5.32 -12.71
N GLU A 100 -19.56 -4.15 -13.19
CA GLU A 100 -20.30 -3.31 -14.15
C GLU A 100 -20.54 -4.04 -15.48
N SER A 101 -19.54 -4.78 -15.97
CA SER A 101 -19.66 -5.56 -17.23
C SER A 101 -20.76 -6.62 -17.20
N LEU A 102 -21.14 -7.07 -16.00
CA LEU A 102 -22.18 -8.07 -15.78
C LEU A 102 -23.44 -7.49 -15.12
N GLY A 103 -23.50 -6.16 -14.93
CA GLY A 103 -24.65 -5.46 -14.35
C GLY A 103 -25.00 -5.92 -12.94
N VAL A 104 -24.01 -6.34 -12.14
CA VAL A 104 -24.26 -6.82 -10.77
C VAL A 104 -24.00 -5.74 -9.73
N GLU A 105 -24.92 -5.63 -8.76
CA GLU A 105 -24.79 -4.66 -7.67
C GLU A 105 -23.73 -5.09 -6.65
N PRO A 106 -22.80 -4.19 -6.25
CA PRO A 106 -21.82 -4.44 -5.18
C PRO A 106 -22.48 -4.86 -3.87
N GLY A 107 -21.77 -5.68 -3.09
CA GLY A 107 -22.30 -6.23 -1.83
C GLY A 107 -23.23 -7.45 -1.98
N THR A 108 -23.61 -7.84 -3.20
CA THR A 108 -24.33 -9.10 -3.45
C THR A 108 -23.36 -10.30 -3.55
N LYS A 109 -23.85 -11.52 -3.26
CA LYS A 109 -23.04 -12.75 -3.42
C LYS A 109 -22.56 -12.98 -4.86
N LYS A 110 -23.34 -12.55 -5.85
CA LYS A 110 -22.95 -12.62 -7.27
C LYS A 110 -21.81 -11.64 -7.56
N ALA A 111 -21.90 -10.41 -7.04
CA ALA A 111 -20.85 -9.41 -7.19
C ALA A 111 -19.54 -9.80 -6.49
N GLU A 112 -19.63 -10.48 -5.34
CA GLU A 112 -18.46 -11.05 -4.64
C GLU A 112 -17.73 -12.09 -5.52
N LEU A 113 -18.47 -13.01 -6.15
CA LEU A 113 -17.89 -14.01 -7.06
C LEU A 113 -17.24 -13.36 -8.30
N ILE A 114 -17.91 -12.39 -8.90
CA ILE A 114 -17.42 -11.68 -10.10
C ILE A 114 -16.18 -10.85 -9.77
N ALA A 115 -16.20 -10.11 -8.66
CA ALA A 115 -15.02 -9.37 -8.18
C ALA A 115 -13.84 -10.31 -7.94
N THR A 116 -14.08 -11.47 -7.32
CA THR A 116 -13.04 -12.48 -7.08
C THR A 116 -12.35 -12.90 -8.37
N LEU A 117 -13.10 -13.19 -9.42
CA LEU A 117 -12.56 -13.56 -10.73
C LEU A 117 -11.79 -12.40 -11.39
N GLY A 118 -12.32 -11.18 -11.33
CA GLY A 118 -11.65 -9.99 -11.84
C GLY A 118 -10.33 -9.69 -11.12
N ILE A 119 -10.33 -9.82 -9.80
CA ILE A 119 -9.13 -9.66 -8.97
C ILE A 119 -8.12 -10.76 -9.27
N ALA A 120 -8.54 -12.02 -9.39
CA ALA A 120 -7.66 -13.12 -9.73
C ALA A 120 -6.97 -12.90 -11.08
N GLY A 121 -7.74 -12.54 -12.12
CA GLY A 121 -7.20 -12.21 -13.44
C GLY A 121 -6.20 -11.04 -13.39
N SER A 122 -6.58 -9.97 -12.67
CA SER A 122 -5.70 -8.83 -12.42
C SER A 122 -4.38 -9.26 -11.75
N ILE A 123 -4.42 -10.16 -10.77
CA ILE A 123 -3.24 -10.64 -10.05
C ILE A 123 -2.31 -11.39 -11.00
N PHE A 124 -2.85 -12.33 -11.79
CA PHE A 124 -2.05 -13.07 -12.75
C PHE A 124 -1.36 -12.16 -13.76
N THR A 125 -2.11 -11.25 -14.39
CA THR A 125 -1.56 -10.33 -15.39
C THR A 125 -0.51 -9.41 -14.78
N ASN A 126 -0.78 -8.82 -13.61
CA ASN A 126 0.17 -7.94 -12.92
C ASN A 126 1.47 -8.69 -12.57
N THR A 127 1.36 -9.88 -11.97
CA THR A 127 2.53 -10.68 -11.59
C THR A 127 3.39 -11.04 -12.79
N ILE A 128 2.78 -11.45 -13.91
CA ILE A 128 3.52 -11.78 -15.15
C ILE A 128 4.24 -10.55 -15.68
N MET A 129 3.55 -9.42 -15.81
CA MET A 129 4.13 -8.19 -16.35
C MET A 129 5.25 -7.64 -15.47
N VAL A 130 5.06 -7.63 -14.15
CA VAL A 130 6.10 -7.19 -13.20
C VAL A 130 7.30 -8.12 -13.25
N THR A 131 7.09 -9.43 -13.41
CA THR A 131 8.20 -10.39 -13.53
C THR A 131 9.02 -10.14 -14.79
N ILE A 132 8.36 -9.93 -15.93
CA ILE A 132 9.03 -9.58 -17.20
C ILE A 132 9.79 -8.26 -17.05
N ALA A 133 9.16 -7.24 -16.45
CA ALA A 133 9.78 -5.95 -16.23
C ALA A 133 10.97 -6.03 -15.27
N ALA A 134 10.92 -6.87 -14.23
CA ALA A 134 12.01 -7.04 -13.28
C ALA A 134 13.22 -7.74 -13.92
N ILE A 135 12.99 -8.84 -14.66
CA ILE A 135 14.06 -9.57 -15.36
C ILE A 135 14.64 -8.71 -16.49
N GLY A 136 13.78 -8.11 -17.31
CA GLY A 136 14.19 -7.22 -18.40
C GLY A 136 14.91 -5.98 -17.89
N GLY A 137 14.42 -5.37 -16.81
CA GLY A 137 15.06 -4.24 -16.15
C GLY A 137 16.46 -4.57 -15.62
N ALA A 138 16.62 -5.77 -15.03
CA ALA A 138 17.94 -6.24 -14.59
C ALA A 138 18.91 -6.43 -15.77
N ALA A 139 18.45 -6.97 -16.90
CA ALA A 139 19.27 -7.13 -18.10
C ALA A 139 19.64 -5.77 -18.73
N LEU A 140 18.75 -4.78 -18.67
CA LEU A 140 18.99 -3.44 -19.19
C LEU A 140 20.00 -2.64 -18.37
N MET A 141 20.18 -2.95 -17.08
CA MET A 141 21.14 -2.24 -16.23
C MET A 141 22.59 -2.33 -16.72
N SER A 142 22.98 -3.38 -17.45
CA SER A 142 24.34 -3.50 -18.02
C SER A 142 24.55 -2.67 -19.29
N ILE A 143 23.47 -2.18 -19.89
CA ILE A 143 23.48 -1.44 -21.17
C ILE A 143 23.37 0.07 -20.92
N PHE A 144 22.82 0.49 -19.78
CA PHE A 144 22.55 1.89 -19.52
C PHE A 144 23.81 2.75 -19.33
N PRO A 145 23.82 4.01 -19.82
CA PRO A 145 24.89 4.95 -19.56
C PRO A 145 25.08 5.23 -18.06
N PRO A 146 26.29 5.63 -17.62
CA PRO A 146 26.58 5.93 -16.21
C PRO A 146 25.66 6.99 -15.59
N VAL A 147 25.20 7.94 -16.40
CA VAL A 147 24.25 8.99 -15.98
C VAL A 147 22.92 8.40 -15.51
N VAL A 148 22.39 7.40 -16.24
CA VAL A 148 21.13 6.73 -15.91
C VAL A 148 21.28 5.90 -14.64
N LEU A 149 22.39 5.17 -14.48
CA LEU A 149 22.70 4.41 -13.26
C LEU A 149 22.79 5.30 -12.02
N THR A 150 23.27 6.53 -12.18
CA THR A 150 23.30 7.51 -11.10
C THR A 150 21.89 8.01 -10.75
N ALA A 151 21.01 8.18 -11.74
CA ALA A 151 19.62 8.57 -11.52
C ALA A 151 18.83 7.52 -10.70
N PHE A 152 19.16 6.22 -10.84
CA PHE A 152 18.54 5.16 -10.06
C PHE A 152 18.69 5.33 -8.54
N LYS A 153 19.75 6.01 -8.07
CA LYS A 153 19.93 6.32 -6.64
C LYS A 153 18.81 7.19 -6.06
N TYR A 154 18.16 7.99 -6.90
CA TYR A 154 17.08 8.90 -6.50
C TYR A 154 15.68 8.28 -6.61
N VAL A 155 15.57 7.05 -7.12
CA VAL A 155 14.26 6.39 -7.34
C VAL A 155 13.47 6.28 -6.05
N SER A 156 14.11 5.91 -4.94
CA SER A 156 13.44 5.82 -3.63
C SER A 156 12.82 7.17 -3.23
N SER A 157 13.60 8.25 -3.26
CA SER A 157 13.12 9.60 -2.95
C SER A 157 12.02 10.08 -3.91
N ALA A 158 12.14 9.76 -5.20
CA ALA A 158 11.14 10.11 -6.20
C ALA A 158 9.81 9.39 -5.97
N ILE A 159 9.83 8.10 -5.61
CA ILE A 159 8.62 7.32 -5.29
C ILE A 159 7.89 7.93 -4.10
N PHE A 160 8.61 8.23 -3.01
CA PHE A 160 8.00 8.85 -1.82
C PHE A 160 7.50 10.27 -2.09
N GLY A 161 8.23 11.06 -2.88
CA GLY A 161 7.79 12.39 -3.32
C GLY A 161 6.52 12.34 -4.18
N ALA A 162 6.46 11.41 -5.14
CA ALA A 162 5.27 11.19 -5.96
C ALA A 162 4.08 10.73 -5.13
N MET A 163 4.29 9.83 -4.16
CA MET A 163 3.24 9.40 -3.23
C MET A 163 2.72 10.55 -2.38
N PHE A 164 3.60 11.41 -1.87
CA PHE A 164 3.18 12.64 -1.18
C PHE A 164 2.36 13.54 -2.09
N ALA A 165 2.82 13.80 -3.32
CA ALA A 165 2.10 14.62 -4.29
C ALA A 165 0.72 14.04 -4.64
N MET A 166 0.61 12.72 -4.77
CA MET A 166 -0.65 12.01 -5.01
C MET A 166 -1.65 12.21 -3.86
N PHE A 167 -1.19 12.22 -2.61
CA PHE A 167 -2.06 12.46 -1.46
C PHE A 167 -2.37 13.95 -1.25
N ALA A 168 -1.38 14.82 -1.46
CA ALA A 168 -1.54 16.26 -1.37
C ALA A 168 -2.51 16.80 -2.43
N SER A 169 -2.54 16.23 -3.64
CA SER A 169 -3.46 16.66 -4.70
C SER A 169 -4.93 16.39 -4.37
N LYS A 170 -5.24 15.37 -3.56
CA LYS A 170 -6.61 15.12 -3.08
C LYS A 170 -7.11 16.21 -2.14
N ASN A 171 -6.22 16.79 -1.33
CA ASN A 171 -6.55 17.89 -0.42
C ASN A 171 -5.34 18.81 -0.22
N LEU A 172 -5.22 19.82 -1.09
CA LEU A 172 -4.07 20.74 -1.11
C LEU A 172 -3.85 21.46 0.22
N LYS A 173 -4.92 21.73 0.98
CA LYS A 173 -4.82 22.37 2.31
C LYS A 173 -4.05 21.50 3.31
N TYR A 174 -4.34 20.21 3.38
CA TYR A 174 -3.66 19.29 4.28
C TYR A 174 -2.24 18.98 3.81
N GLY A 175 -2.05 18.84 2.49
CA GLY A 175 -0.72 18.68 1.89
C GLY A 175 0.19 19.88 2.16
N ALA A 176 -0.31 21.10 1.98
CA ALA A 176 0.44 22.33 2.26
C ALA A 176 0.80 22.46 3.75
N PHE A 177 -0.15 22.18 4.65
CA PHE A 177 0.11 22.18 6.09
C PHE A 177 1.20 21.16 6.47
N ALA A 178 1.10 19.92 5.97
CA ALA A 178 2.11 18.89 6.18
C ALA A 178 3.50 19.33 5.72
N LEU A 179 3.58 19.94 4.53
CA LEU A 179 4.84 20.40 3.94
C LEU A 179 5.48 21.51 4.77
N VAL A 180 4.70 22.49 5.21
CA VAL A 180 5.19 23.61 6.05
C VAL A 180 5.71 23.09 7.40
N VAL A 181 4.97 22.20 8.06
CA VAL A 181 5.39 21.61 9.34
C VAL A 181 6.71 20.85 9.18
N VAL A 182 6.81 19.97 8.19
CA VAL A 182 8.03 19.18 7.96
C VAL A 182 9.20 20.07 7.58
N MET A 183 9.01 21.07 6.72
CA MET A 183 10.06 22.02 6.34
C MET A 183 10.57 22.83 7.53
N ALA A 184 9.67 23.31 8.40
CA ALA A 184 10.04 24.03 9.62
C ALA A 184 10.87 23.15 10.58
N MET A 185 10.51 21.88 10.70
CA MET A 185 11.24 20.93 11.54
C MET A 185 12.60 20.52 10.95
N LEU A 186 12.72 20.44 9.63
CA LEU A 186 14.01 20.19 8.95
C LEU A 186 14.96 21.38 9.08
N LEU A 187 14.44 22.61 9.01
CA LEU A 187 15.21 23.85 9.16
C LEU A 187 15.77 24.02 10.59
N SER A 188 15.05 23.54 11.60
CA SER A 188 15.48 23.70 13.00
C SER A 188 16.69 22.83 13.38
N LYS A 189 17.01 21.78 12.61
CA LYS A 189 18.12 20.80 12.81
C LYS A 189 18.23 20.16 14.20
N ALA A 190 17.40 20.56 15.16
CA ALA A 190 17.45 20.14 16.56
C ALA A 190 16.63 18.88 16.84
N ILE A 191 15.75 18.50 15.92
CA ILE A 191 14.80 17.41 16.12
C ILE A 191 15.27 16.17 15.35
N PRO A 192 15.56 15.05 16.03
CA PRO A 192 15.88 13.80 15.37
C PRO A 192 14.74 13.32 14.46
N VAL A 193 15.09 12.72 13.32
CA VAL A 193 14.13 12.29 12.27
C VAL A 193 13.05 11.36 12.83
N TYR A 194 13.39 10.49 13.78
CA TYR A 194 12.43 9.58 14.42
C TYR A 194 11.36 10.28 15.28
N ILE A 195 11.61 11.51 15.75
CA ILE A 195 10.62 12.35 16.47
C ILE A 195 9.85 13.23 15.49
N MET A 196 10.52 13.66 14.42
CA MET A 196 9.93 14.50 13.37
C MET A 196 8.74 13.81 12.69
N ILE A 197 8.86 12.51 12.43
CA ILE A 197 7.83 11.73 11.73
C ILE A 197 6.51 11.67 12.53
N PRO A 198 6.46 11.20 13.79
CA PRO A 198 5.24 11.21 14.58
C PRO A 198 4.60 12.60 14.69
N ILE A 199 5.41 13.64 14.92
CA ILE A 199 4.89 15.02 15.02
C ILE A 199 4.22 15.45 13.72
N ALA A 200 4.82 15.19 12.57
CA ALA A 200 4.24 15.52 11.27
C ALA A 200 2.91 14.79 11.03
N VAL A 201 2.83 13.50 11.37
CA VAL A 201 1.60 12.71 11.19
C VAL A 201 0.50 13.14 12.15
N PHE A 202 0.79 13.29 13.45
CA PHE A 202 -0.24 13.67 14.42
C PHE A 202 -0.69 15.13 14.24
N SER A 203 0.22 16.06 13.92
CA SER A 203 -0.16 17.45 13.67
C SER A 203 -1.09 17.57 12.46
N THR A 204 -0.80 16.86 11.36
CA THR A 204 -1.66 16.84 10.16
C THR A 204 -3.00 16.17 10.43
N ALA A 205 -3.02 15.07 11.20
CA ALA A 205 -4.26 14.41 11.61
C ALA A 205 -5.13 15.31 12.50
N ILE A 206 -4.54 15.96 13.51
CA ILE A 206 -5.24 16.89 14.41
C ILE A 206 -5.83 18.06 13.61
N PHE A 207 -5.05 18.65 12.71
CA PHE A 207 -5.53 19.72 11.83
C PHE A 207 -6.70 19.24 10.95
N GLY A 208 -6.64 18.02 10.42
CA GLY A 208 -7.75 17.40 9.68
C GLY A 208 -9.02 17.23 10.50
N VAL A 209 -8.90 16.79 11.76
CA VAL A 209 -10.05 16.64 12.68
C VAL A 209 -10.66 17.99 13.02
N PHE A 210 -9.84 19.01 13.28
CA PHE A 210 -10.34 20.37 13.54
C PHE A 210 -11.05 20.98 12.32
N ASP A 211 -10.52 20.83 11.11
CA ASP A 211 -11.18 21.33 9.88
C ASP A 211 -12.51 20.60 9.61
N TYR A 212 -12.56 19.29 9.88
CA TYR A 212 -13.79 18.50 9.74
C TYR A 212 -14.88 18.94 10.74
N ASN A 213 -14.53 19.08 12.02
CA ASN A 213 -15.47 19.51 13.07
C ASN A 213 -15.98 20.94 12.83
N LYS A 214 -15.12 21.84 12.32
CA LYS A 214 -15.50 23.21 11.97
C LYS A 214 -16.46 23.29 10.78
N LYS A 215 -16.39 22.33 9.84
CA LYS A 215 -17.35 22.20 8.73
C LYS A 215 -18.69 21.61 9.15
N GLN A 216 -18.74 20.74 10.16
CA GLN A 216 -20.02 20.23 10.70
C GLN A 216 -20.73 21.23 11.61
N SER A 217 -20.00 22.17 12.23
CA SER A 217 -20.56 23.22 13.08
C SER A 217 -21.11 24.43 12.31
N LYS A 218 -21.09 24.39 10.97
CA LYS A 218 -21.62 25.41 10.06
C LYS A 218 -22.76 24.82 9.24
#